data_AF-T1ECG1-F1
#
_entry.id   AF-T1ECG1-F1
#
_cell.length_a   1.000
_cell.length_b   1.000
_cell.length_c   1.000
_cell.angle_alpha   90.00
_cell.angle_beta   90.00
_cell.angle_gamma   90.00
#
_symmetry.space_group_name_H-M   'P 1'
#
loop_
_entity.id
_entity.type
_entity.pdbx_description
1 polymer ?
#
loop_
_entity_poly.entity_id
_entity_poly.type
_entity_poly.pdbx_seq_one_letter_code
_entity_poly.pdbx_strand_id
1 'polypeptide(L)'
;MAKMRHHNLLLLLPLLLIVSCNLKSKEDDLLGTHLIKGKPFKVDFTGNKPINKGFGFKTPVGAEILAGAAVPLGAAAPVDAAPAVGEQVEADSGVAVKEDVDSASEVVADKSIEVKLDELLSTFKLQDEERSVVNHIRSVLTDPAAGSVFNRTYTDDGFYNLISGFDAVKLKQVLGDINVVLAVQTEVIANIKGVKNEIAKQNLQDEFEPKRLKYIKDLKNLFHYAFPNSISLNVKFFSRDFLYTFTEIKKSSKGVLDLENLLAGLSGEDKKAIEHMHNSIVFENPSDQAYITKAEGKFYYLLSSLDTSEVKEIIKAHLNNLIERDQALKVIETISKEEYKQELLDKINKCDNHHVSWIRSVFWSYEQPYEFYESFTYKGGSVGFDSLRDKAASFKEVEDLYAGKLSADELKALKEIRSLVTNNDVDSDDYGDMLDDYEFDLLLSQLAFDRVKKILEFHLNTHQAIAELEAMIKNVKEEGEKQRLTNDLNTNYKGRYPSKLKDLFNGSADDVYRQIIMDTYGNPYLDDLSFLQEEVRDLIKGEVL
;
A
#
# COMPACT_ATOMS: atom_id res chain seq x y z
N MET A 1 7.89 46.23 -46.41
CA MET A 1 8.58 47.00 -45.35
C MET A 1 8.13 46.45 -44.01
N ALA A 2 9.07 46.29 -43.04
CA ALA A 2 8.95 45.70 -41.69
C ALA A 2 8.95 44.15 -41.61
N LYS A 3 10.12 43.48 -41.52
CA LYS A 3 11.00 43.15 -40.36
C LYS A 3 10.50 41.94 -39.53
N MET A 4 10.79 40.72 -40.03
CA MET A 4 10.75 39.48 -39.24
C MET A 4 11.96 39.41 -38.30
N ARG A 5 11.73 39.08 -37.02
CA ARG A 5 12.78 38.66 -36.06
C ARG A 5 12.66 37.14 -35.87
N HIS A 6 13.66 36.40 -36.33
CA HIS A 6 13.92 35.01 -35.96
C HIS A 6 14.84 34.99 -34.75
N HIS A 7 14.47 34.37 -33.63
CA HIS A 7 15.42 33.95 -32.60
C HIS A 7 15.12 32.52 -32.11
N ASN A 8 16.17 31.71 -32.17
CA ASN A 8 16.55 30.59 -31.31
C ASN A 8 15.74 29.28 -31.32
N LEU A 9 16.05 28.45 -32.34
CA LEU A 9 15.88 27.00 -32.29
C LEU A 9 17.24 26.25 -32.45
N LEU A 10 18.36 26.91 -32.11
CA LEU A 10 19.72 26.44 -32.43
C LEU A 10 20.60 26.19 -31.19
N LEU A 11 20.01 25.74 -30.08
CA LEU A 11 20.74 25.39 -28.84
C LEU A 11 20.42 24.00 -28.27
N LEU A 12 19.67 23.15 -28.97
CA LEU A 12 19.26 21.83 -28.46
C LEU A 12 19.84 20.63 -29.25
N LEU A 13 20.97 20.82 -29.94
CA LEU A 13 21.58 19.77 -30.78
C LEU A 13 22.98 19.25 -30.38
N PRO A 14 23.77 19.80 -29.42
CA PRO A 14 25.06 19.20 -29.09
C PRO A 14 25.04 18.20 -27.90
N LEU A 15 23.91 18.02 -27.19
CA LEU A 15 23.85 17.15 -26.00
C LEU A 15 23.51 15.67 -26.31
N LEU A 16 23.13 15.35 -27.55
CA LEU A 16 22.74 13.99 -27.98
C LEU A 16 23.84 13.20 -28.71
N LEU A 17 25.07 13.72 -28.76
CA LEU A 17 26.18 13.15 -29.56
C LEU A 17 27.39 12.68 -28.73
N ILE A 18 27.27 12.54 -27.41
CA ILE A 18 28.38 12.10 -26.53
C ILE A 18 28.25 10.63 -26.06
N VAL A 19 27.14 9.92 -26.32
CA VAL A 19 26.96 8.53 -25.84
C VAL A 19 27.20 7.46 -26.92
N SER A 20 27.49 7.83 -28.17
CA SER A 20 27.68 6.85 -29.24
C SER A 20 29.06 6.94 -29.87
N CYS A 21 29.84 5.87 -29.66
CA CYS A 21 31.07 5.47 -30.37
C CYS A 21 32.40 6.01 -29.80
N ASN A 22 33.04 5.23 -28.91
CA ASN A 22 34.28 4.49 -29.23
C ASN A 22 34.86 3.80 -27.99
N LEU A 23 34.90 2.47 -27.99
CA LEU A 23 36.13 1.69 -27.79
C LEU A 23 35.81 0.20 -27.97
N LYS A 24 36.30 -0.37 -29.06
CA LYS A 24 36.35 -1.80 -29.34
C LYS A 24 37.80 -2.19 -29.63
N SER A 25 38.39 -3.03 -28.78
CA SER A 25 39.39 -4.08 -29.06
C SER A 25 39.87 -4.63 -27.71
N LYS A 26 40.16 -5.91 -27.47
CA LYS A 26 40.14 -7.20 -28.20
C LYS A 26 40.45 -8.25 -27.12
N GLU A 27 39.80 -9.42 -27.20
CA GLU A 27 40.34 -10.79 -26.97
C GLU A 27 41.29 -11.03 -25.78
N ASP A 28 41.27 -12.10 -25.00
CA ASP A 28 40.45 -13.29 -24.79
C ASP A 28 41.14 -13.92 -23.56
N ASP A 29 40.37 -14.39 -22.59
CA ASP A 29 40.66 -15.50 -21.66
C ASP A 29 39.95 -15.25 -20.32
N LEU A 30 39.32 -16.32 -19.80
CA LEU A 30 38.59 -16.41 -18.54
C LEU A 30 37.06 -16.15 -18.60
N LEU A 31 36.37 -16.95 -19.41
CA LEU A 31 35.02 -17.42 -19.08
C LEU A 31 35.01 -18.94 -18.96
N GLY A 32 35.58 -19.42 -17.86
CA GLY A 32 35.26 -20.71 -17.27
C GLY A 32 34.00 -20.57 -16.43
N THR A 33 32.94 -21.22 -16.87
CA THR A 33 31.81 -21.76 -16.10
C THR A 33 31.86 -21.58 -14.57
N HIS A 34 30.83 -21.00 -13.96
CA HIS A 34 30.06 -21.59 -12.86
C HIS A 34 28.85 -20.73 -12.49
N LEU A 35 27.69 -21.12 -13.02
CA LEU A 35 26.38 -20.71 -12.54
C LEU A 35 26.20 -21.17 -11.09
N ILE A 36 26.13 -20.20 -10.17
CA ILE A 36 25.82 -20.42 -8.76
C ILE A 36 24.39 -20.93 -8.65
N LYS A 37 24.27 -22.22 -8.30
CA LYS A 37 23.05 -22.84 -7.79
C LYS A 37 22.86 -22.42 -6.33
N GLY A 38 22.24 -21.29 -6.08
CA GLY A 38 21.62 -20.97 -4.79
C GLY A 38 20.13 -21.30 -4.88
N LYS A 39 19.67 -22.34 -4.18
CA LYS A 39 18.23 -22.66 -4.08
C LYS A 39 17.50 -21.53 -3.34
N PRO A 40 16.33 -21.07 -3.80
CA PRO A 40 15.46 -20.23 -2.97
C PRO A 40 14.87 -21.08 -1.84
N PHE A 41 14.84 -20.50 -0.64
CA PHE A 41 14.19 -21.05 0.55
C PHE A 41 12.76 -21.48 0.22
N LYS A 42 12.48 -22.78 0.32
CA LYS A 42 11.12 -23.33 0.44
C LYS A 42 10.81 -23.40 1.92
N VAL A 43 9.88 -22.57 2.37
CA VAL A 43 9.21 -22.75 3.67
C VAL A 43 7.95 -23.57 3.39
N ASP A 44 7.94 -24.82 3.87
CA ASP A 44 6.78 -25.71 3.80
C ASP A 44 5.74 -25.26 4.84
N PHE A 45 4.69 -24.58 4.40
CA PHE A 45 3.51 -24.34 5.23
C PHE A 45 2.64 -25.61 5.30
N THR A 46 2.70 -26.32 6.43
CA THR A 46 1.70 -27.33 6.81
C THR A 46 0.94 -26.84 8.04
N GLY A 47 -0.34 -26.49 7.87
CA GLY A 47 -1.12 -25.99 9.01
C GLY A 47 -2.52 -25.48 8.71
N ASN A 48 -3.29 -26.13 7.84
CA ASN A 48 -4.73 -25.86 7.73
C ASN A 48 -5.48 -26.37 8.97
N LYS A 49 -6.15 -25.47 9.70
CA LYS A 49 -7.28 -25.82 10.57
C LYS A 49 -8.44 -24.83 10.35
N PRO A 50 -9.63 -25.31 9.93
CA PRO A 50 -10.80 -24.46 9.75
C PRO A 50 -11.55 -24.32 11.07
N ILE A 51 -11.86 -23.08 11.48
CA ILE A 51 -12.83 -22.83 12.54
C ILE A 51 -14.18 -22.54 11.89
N ASN A 52 -15.13 -23.42 12.18
CA ASN A 52 -16.48 -23.43 11.69
C ASN A 52 -17.43 -22.87 12.77
N LYS A 53 -18.45 -22.14 12.32
CA LYS A 53 -19.76 -21.87 12.94
C LYS A 53 -19.87 -20.85 14.10
N GLY A 54 -20.53 -19.73 13.76
CA GLY A 54 -21.97 -19.62 14.03
C GLY A 54 -22.37 -18.67 15.15
N PHE A 55 -22.78 -17.45 14.80
CA PHE A 55 -23.68 -16.64 15.63
C PHE A 55 -24.72 -15.94 14.74
N GLY A 56 -25.97 -16.39 14.88
CA GLY A 56 -27.12 -15.76 14.24
C GLY A 56 -27.61 -14.58 15.06
N PHE A 57 -27.92 -13.47 14.39
CA PHE A 57 -28.72 -12.40 14.96
C PHE A 57 -30.00 -12.23 14.17
N LYS A 58 -31.10 -12.33 14.93
CA LYS A 58 -32.48 -12.13 14.50
C LYS A 58 -32.69 -10.66 14.15
N THR A 59 -33.40 -10.44 13.05
CA THR A 59 -34.03 -9.17 12.69
C THR A 59 -35.10 -8.78 13.72
N PRO A 60 -35.31 -7.49 13.94
CA PRO A 60 -36.64 -6.97 14.16
C PRO A 60 -37.09 -6.09 12.98
N VAL A 61 -38.32 -6.37 12.61
CA VAL A 61 -39.19 -5.68 11.67
C VAL A 61 -39.62 -4.32 12.23
N GLY A 62 -39.70 -3.31 11.36
CA GLY A 62 -40.66 -2.22 11.48
C GLY A 62 -40.09 -0.85 11.84
N ALA A 63 -39.93 0.02 10.84
CA ALA A 63 -40.26 1.44 10.96
C ALA A 63 -40.41 2.06 9.56
N GLU A 64 -41.45 2.87 9.42
CA GLU A 64 -42.10 3.30 8.19
C GLU A 64 -41.30 4.31 7.38
N ILE A 65 -41.48 4.22 6.05
CA ILE A 65 -40.99 5.17 5.05
C ILE A 65 -41.90 6.41 5.12
N LEU A 66 -41.33 7.56 5.47
CA LEU A 66 -41.96 8.86 5.25
C LEU A 66 -41.48 9.47 3.94
N ALA A 67 -42.47 9.78 3.10
CA ALA A 67 -42.36 10.38 1.81
C ALA A 67 -42.00 11.88 1.87
N GLY A 68 -41.29 12.33 0.84
CA GLY A 68 -41.55 13.60 0.17
C GLY A 68 -40.92 14.86 0.75
N ALA A 69 -39.87 15.35 0.10
CA ALA A 69 -39.71 16.79 -0.16
C ALA A 69 -38.84 16.99 -1.40
N ALA A 70 -39.44 17.50 -2.47
CA ALA A 70 -38.74 17.95 -3.67
C ALA A 70 -37.87 19.17 -3.33
N VAL A 71 -36.57 19.07 -3.61
CA VAL A 71 -35.63 20.19 -3.49
C VAL A 71 -35.53 20.86 -4.86
N PRO A 72 -35.72 22.20 -4.97
CA PRO A 72 -35.58 22.89 -6.25
C PRO A 72 -34.10 22.94 -6.66
N LEU A 73 -33.79 22.32 -7.80
CA LEU A 73 -32.53 22.49 -8.50
C LEU A 73 -32.59 23.84 -9.25
N GLY A 74 -31.93 24.87 -8.74
CA GLY A 74 -31.71 26.09 -9.51
C GLY A 74 -31.56 27.37 -8.68
N ALA A 75 -30.32 27.69 -8.29
CA ALA A 75 -29.85 29.06 -8.19
C ALA A 75 -28.31 29.03 -8.19
N ALA A 76 -27.70 29.46 -9.30
CA ALA A 76 -26.31 29.84 -9.30
C ALA A 76 -26.14 31.06 -8.37
N ALA A 77 -25.20 30.97 -7.42
CA ALA A 77 -24.79 32.11 -6.62
C ALA A 77 -24.06 33.15 -7.51
N PRO A 78 -24.34 34.46 -7.38
CA PRO A 78 -23.63 35.49 -8.13
C PRO A 78 -22.26 35.75 -7.52
N VAL A 79 -21.24 35.89 -8.37
CA VAL A 79 -19.91 36.40 -8.02
C VAL A 79 -19.95 37.93 -8.05
N ASP A 80 -19.20 38.52 -7.13
CA ASP A 80 -19.21 39.92 -6.67
C ASP A 80 -19.22 41.04 -7.71
N ALA A 81 -19.83 42.14 -7.26
CA ALA A 81 -19.98 43.43 -7.89
C ALA A 81 -18.72 44.32 -7.84
N ALA A 82 -18.60 45.21 -8.83
CA ALA A 82 -17.96 46.53 -8.71
C ALA A 82 -18.54 47.48 -9.81
N PRO A 83 -18.56 48.81 -9.59
CA PRO A 83 -19.82 49.57 -9.61
C PRO A 83 -20.07 50.48 -10.83
N ALA A 84 -21.29 51.04 -10.82
CA ALA A 84 -21.89 51.92 -11.81
C ALA A 84 -21.36 53.37 -11.82
N VAL A 85 -21.34 53.93 -13.04
CA VAL A 85 -21.92 55.21 -13.51
C VAL A 85 -22.08 56.39 -12.53
N GLY A 86 -21.46 57.53 -12.90
CA GLY A 86 -22.10 58.85 -12.98
C GLY A 86 -21.94 59.33 -14.43
N GLU A 87 -22.78 60.14 -15.07
CA GLU A 87 -23.53 61.30 -14.59
C GLU A 87 -24.53 61.73 -15.70
N GLN A 88 -25.63 62.37 -15.29
CA GLN A 88 -26.71 62.93 -16.11
C GLN A 88 -26.25 64.05 -17.07
N VAL A 89 -27.03 64.36 -18.12
CA VAL A 89 -27.57 65.71 -18.43
C VAL A 89 -28.74 65.60 -19.44
N GLU A 90 -29.75 66.45 -19.20
CA GLU A 90 -31.02 66.71 -19.87
C GLU A 90 -30.96 67.32 -21.29
N ALA A 91 -32.08 67.21 -22.03
CA ALA A 91 -32.80 68.30 -22.73
C ALA A 91 -33.98 67.67 -23.52
N ASP A 92 -35.23 67.80 -23.08
CA ASP A 92 -36.19 68.88 -23.41
C ASP A 92 -36.70 68.87 -24.87
N SER A 93 -37.98 68.51 -25.04
CA SER A 93 -39.05 69.38 -25.55
C SER A 93 -40.12 68.60 -26.34
N GLY A 94 -41.39 68.93 -26.07
CA GLY A 94 -42.33 69.13 -27.18
C GLY A 94 -43.65 68.35 -27.18
N VAL A 95 -44.66 68.96 -26.53
CA VAL A 95 -46.05 69.12 -27.01
C VAL A 95 -47.01 67.92 -26.99
N ALA A 96 -48.05 68.11 -26.17
CA ALA A 96 -49.27 67.31 -26.09
C ALA A 96 -50.26 67.64 -27.22
N VAL A 97 -50.90 66.60 -27.76
CA VAL A 97 -52.21 66.69 -28.43
C VAL A 97 -53.08 65.55 -27.90
N LYS A 98 -54.22 65.92 -27.32
CA LYS A 98 -55.31 65.00 -26.96
C LYS A 98 -56.15 64.74 -28.20
N GLU A 99 -56.35 63.47 -28.54
CA GLU A 99 -57.55 63.04 -29.27
C GLU A 99 -58.09 61.78 -28.58
N ASP A 100 -59.26 61.97 -27.95
CA ASP A 100 -60.17 60.90 -27.58
C ASP A 100 -60.76 60.31 -28.87
N VAL A 101 -60.51 59.03 -29.14
CA VAL A 101 -61.36 58.23 -30.03
C VAL A 101 -61.57 56.86 -29.39
N ASP A 102 -62.79 56.68 -28.88
CA ASP A 102 -63.42 55.41 -28.58
C ASP A 102 -63.24 54.43 -29.74
N SER A 103 -62.60 53.30 -29.46
CA SER A 103 -62.77 52.07 -30.23
C SER A 103 -62.52 50.90 -29.30
N ALA A 104 -63.62 50.36 -28.79
CA ALA A 104 -63.68 49.06 -28.15
C ALA A 104 -63.21 47.99 -29.15
N SER A 105 -61.89 47.78 -29.18
CA SER A 105 -61.30 46.54 -29.64
C SER A 105 -61.37 45.59 -28.46
N GLU A 106 -62.06 44.47 -28.65
CA GLU A 106 -62.05 43.33 -27.74
C GLU A 106 -60.60 42.82 -27.70
N VAL A 107 -59.79 43.38 -26.77
CA VAL A 107 -58.45 42.90 -26.46
C VAL A 107 -58.66 41.54 -25.82
N VAL A 108 -58.67 40.49 -26.64
CA VAL A 108 -58.40 39.13 -26.18
C VAL A 108 -57.04 39.23 -25.51
N ALA A 109 -57.03 39.29 -24.17
CA ALA A 109 -55.82 39.34 -23.39
C ALA A 109 -54.98 38.13 -23.80
N ASP A 110 -53.86 38.39 -24.47
CA ASP A 110 -52.97 37.34 -24.93
C ASP A 110 -52.49 36.60 -23.68
N LYS A 111 -52.89 35.33 -23.53
CA LYS A 111 -52.56 34.54 -22.34
C LYS A 111 -51.05 34.53 -22.16
N SER A 112 -50.58 34.68 -20.92
CA SER A 112 -49.14 34.58 -20.65
C SER A 112 -48.60 33.21 -21.07
N ILE A 113 -47.31 33.14 -21.38
CA ILE A 113 -46.69 31.93 -21.91
C ILE A 113 -46.72 30.78 -20.90
N GLU A 114 -46.68 31.08 -19.60
CA GLU A 114 -46.86 30.12 -18.51
C GLU A 114 -48.23 29.47 -18.56
N VAL A 115 -49.30 30.27 -18.71
CA VAL A 115 -50.69 29.77 -18.79
C VAL A 115 -50.88 28.91 -20.04
N LYS A 116 -50.33 29.35 -21.19
CA LYS A 116 -50.37 28.59 -22.44
C LYS A 116 -49.66 27.23 -22.29
N LEU A 117 -48.46 27.23 -21.72
CA LEU A 117 -47.69 26.01 -21.49
C LEU A 117 -48.44 25.06 -20.54
N ASP A 118 -48.98 25.55 -19.42
CA ASP A 118 -49.71 24.73 -18.46
C ASP A 118 -50.97 24.08 -19.06
N GLU A 119 -51.73 24.81 -19.88
CA GLU A 119 -52.87 24.26 -20.65
C GLU A 119 -52.42 23.14 -21.61
N LEU A 120 -51.29 23.35 -22.29
CA LEU A 120 -50.72 22.35 -23.21
C LEU A 120 -50.25 21.09 -22.46
N LEU A 121 -49.50 21.24 -21.37
CA LEU A 121 -49.04 20.10 -20.55
C LEU A 121 -50.23 19.33 -19.94
N SER A 122 -51.31 20.04 -19.60
CA SER A 122 -52.56 19.43 -19.12
C SER A 122 -53.28 18.63 -20.22
N THR A 123 -53.23 19.12 -21.47
CA THR A 123 -53.76 18.40 -22.64
C THR A 123 -53.03 17.07 -22.85
N PHE A 124 -51.72 17.04 -22.63
CA PHE A 124 -50.92 15.80 -22.64
C PHE A 124 -51.11 14.92 -21.40
N LYS A 125 -51.87 15.37 -20.40
CA LYS A 125 -52.08 14.68 -19.12
C LYS A 125 -50.75 14.33 -18.44
N LEU A 126 -49.83 15.30 -18.41
CA LEU A 126 -48.54 15.13 -17.74
C LEU A 126 -48.70 15.22 -16.22
N GLN A 127 -48.04 14.29 -15.51
CA GLN A 127 -47.91 14.29 -14.06
C GLN A 127 -46.89 15.34 -13.59
N ASP A 128 -46.84 15.60 -12.28
CA ASP A 128 -45.96 16.63 -11.70
C ASP A 128 -44.48 16.35 -11.97
N GLU A 129 -44.05 15.09 -11.90
CA GLU A 129 -42.67 14.70 -12.23
C GLU A 129 -42.35 14.98 -13.70
N GLU A 130 -43.27 14.64 -14.61
CA GLU A 130 -43.12 14.90 -16.05
C GLU A 130 -43.06 16.42 -16.33
N ARG A 131 -43.87 17.22 -15.63
CA ARG A 131 -43.85 18.69 -15.71
C ARG A 131 -42.52 19.27 -15.21
N SER A 132 -41.96 18.72 -14.13
CA SER A 132 -40.63 19.11 -13.65
C SER A 132 -39.55 18.86 -14.70
N VAL A 133 -39.61 17.73 -15.41
CA VAL A 133 -38.68 17.43 -16.51
C VAL A 133 -38.86 18.40 -17.67
N VAL A 134 -40.10 18.76 -18.03
CA VAL A 134 -40.36 19.80 -19.04
C VAL A 134 -39.70 21.12 -18.65
N ASN A 135 -39.82 21.53 -17.38
CA ASN A 135 -39.19 22.75 -16.88
C ASN A 135 -37.66 22.68 -16.90
N HIS A 136 -37.08 21.52 -16.59
CA HIS A 136 -35.64 21.30 -16.76
C HIS A 136 -35.21 21.50 -18.22
N ILE A 137 -35.90 20.85 -19.17
CA ILE A 137 -35.60 21.00 -20.60
C ILE A 137 -35.77 22.46 -21.02
N ARG A 138 -36.85 23.14 -20.62
CA ARG A 138 -37.06 24.58 -20.88
C ARG A 138 -35.84 25.37 -20.43
N SER A 139 -35.42 25.21 -19.17
CA SER A 139 -34.28 25.95 -18.61
C SER A 139 -33.00 25.76 -19.41
N VAL A 140 -32.74 24.55 -19.93
CA VAL A 140 -31.56 24.26 -20.76
C VAL A 140 -31.67 24.87 -22.16
N LEU A 141 -32.86 24.81 -22.77
CA LEU A 141 -33.06 25.27 -24.14
C LEU A 141 -33.19 26.80 -24.25
N THR A 142 -33.66 27.47 -23.20
CA THR A 142 -33.83 28.94 -23.15
C THR A 142 -32.62 29.66 -22.56
N ASP A 143 -31.72 28.97 -21.85
CA ASP A 143 -30.49 29.58 -21.32
C ASP A 143 -29.46 29.81 -22.45
N PRO A 144 -29.07 31.06 -22.76
CA PRO A 144 -28.06 31.33 -23.77
C PRO A 144 -26.66 30.81 -23.40
N ALA A 145 -26.35 30.64 -22.12
CA ALA A 145 -25.06 30.11 -21.66
C ALA A 145 -24.99 28.58 -21.72
N ALA A 146 -26.13 27.89 -21.73
CA ALA A 146 -26.19 26.46 -21.97
C ALA A 146 -25.74 26.16 -23.42
N GLY A 147 -24.71 25.33 -23.61
CA GLY A 147 -24.30 24.81 -24.92
C GLY A 147 -23.22 25.62 -25.67
N SER A 148 -23.17 25.47 -26.99
CA SER A 148 -22.26 26.23 -27.88
C SER A 148 -22.96 27.46 -28.43
N VAL A 149 -22.19 28.48 -28.85
CA VAL A 149 -22.69 29.67 -29.54
C VAL A 149 -23.47 29.36 -30.84
N PHE A 150 -23.27 28.16 -31.41
CA PHE A 150 -23.99 27.72 -32.61
C PHE A 150 -25.35 27.07 -32.29
N ASN A 151 -25.61 26.73 -31.03
CA ASN A 151 -26.90 26.20 -30.62
C ASN A 151 -27.98 27.27 -30.70
N ARG A 152 -29.14 26.86 -31.21
CA ARG A 152 -30.36 27.65 -31.06
C ARG A 152 -30.69 27.80 -29.57
N THR A 153 -30.78 29.04 -29.12
CA THR A 153 -31.42 29.38 -27.85
C THR A 153 -32.88 29.68 -28.14
N TYR A 154 -33.79 28.94 -27.50
CA TYR A 154 -35.22 29.10 -27.70
C TYR A 154 -35.73 30.30 -26.90
N THR A 155 -36.66 31.06 -27.46
CA THR A 155 -37.54 31.92 -26.67
C THR A 155 -38.61 31.05 -26.00
N ASP A 156 -39.32 31.56 -25.00
CA ASP A 156 -40.41 30.82 -24.38
C ASP A 156 -41.51 30.41 -25.38
N ASP A 157 -41.87 31.31 -26.31
CA ASP A 157 -42.77 30.98 -27.42
C ASP A 157 -42.18 29.91 -28.36
N GLY A 158 -40.88 29.98 -28.61
CA GLY A 158 -40.17 28.98 -29.41
C GLY A 158 -40.19 27.60 -28.75
N PHE A 159 -40.00 27.55 -27.43
CA PHE A 159 -40.07 26.33 -26.64
C PHE A 159 -41.51 25.78 -26.61
N TYR A 160 -42.51 26.63 -26.39
CA TYR A 160 -43.92 26.24 -26.47
C TYR A 160 -44.26 25.60 -27.82
N ASN A 161 -43.82 26.21 -28.92
CA ASN A 161 -44.03 25.68 -30.27
C ASN A 161 -43.30 24.37 -30.54
N LEU A 162 -42.13 24.16 -29.92
CA LEU A 162 -41.42 22.88 -29.97
C LEU A 162 -42.24 21.79 -29.27
N ILE A 163 -42.73 22.06 -28.06
CA ILE A 163 -43.49 21.10 -27.24
C ILE A 163 -44.86 20.78 -27.88
N SER A 164 -45.54 21.78 -28.45
CA SER A 164 -46.83 21.58 -29.13
C SER A 164 -46.72 20.73 -30.40
N GLY A 165 -45.52 20.64 -30.98
CA GLY A 165 -45.22 19.79 -32.13
C GLY A 165 -45.08 18.29 -31.81
N PHE A 166 -45.08 17.89 -30.53
CA PHE A 166 -45.03 16.48 -30.15
C PHE A 166 -46.42 15.83 -30.09
N ASP A 167 -46.49 14.55 -30.42
CA ASP A 167 -47.59 13.72 -29.94
C ASP A 167 -47.38 13.33 -28.47
N ALA A 168 -48.49 13.17 -27.74
CA ALA A 168 -48.48 12.93 -26.29
C ALA A 168 -47.63 11.71 -25.89
N VAL A 169 -47.66 10.64 -26.70
CA VAL A 169 -46.96 9.38 -26.41
C VAL A 169 -45.45 9.59 -26.55
N LYS A 170 -44.99 10.19 -27.66
CA LYS A 170 -43.57 10.48 -27.87
C LYS A 170 -43.03 11.50 -26.89
N LEU A 171 -43.82 12.52 -26.53
CA LEU A 171 -43.41 13.49 -25.49
C LEU A 171 -43.17 12.76 -24.17
N LYS A 172 -44.12 11.95 -23.71
CA LYS A 172 -43.94 11.15 -22.48
C LYS A 172 -42.73 10.23 -22.53
N GLN A 173 -42.45 9.63 -23.69
CA GLN A 173 -41.26 8.81 -23.87
C GLN A 173 -39.96 9.64 -23.71
N VAL A 174 -39.88 10.80 -24.35
CA VAL A 174 -38.74 11.72 -24.22
C VAL A 174 -38.54 12.16 -22.78
N LEU A 175 -39.64 12.52 -22.10
CA LEU A 175 -39.59 12.93 -20.68
C LEU A 175 -39.13 11.79 -19.79
N GLY A 176 -39.63 10.57 -20.01
CA GLY A 176 -39.20 9.37 -19.28
C GLY A 176 -37.71 9.10 -19.42
N ASP A 177 -37.19 9.11 -20.66
CA ASP A 177 -35.77 8.86 -20.94
C ASP A 177 -34.86 9.93 -20.31
N ILE A 178 -35.28 11.21 -20.28
CA ILE A 178 -34.52 12.29 -19.61
C ILE A 178 -34.62 12.17 -18.09
N ASN A 179 -35.80 11.84 -17.56
CA ASN A 179 -36.05 11.74 -16.12
C ASN A 179 -35.14 10.72 -15.45
N VAL A 180 -34.90 9.56 -16.08
CA VAL A 180 -34.02 8.51 -15.55
C VAL A 180 -32.60 9.05 -15.34
N VAL A 181 -32.10 9.91 -16.23
CA VAL A 181 -30.79 10.54 -16.09
C VAL A 181 -30.78 11.57 -14.94
N LEU A 182 -31.82 12.40 -14.84
CA LEU A 182 -31.95 13.40 -13.79
C LEU A 182 -32.07 12.79 -12.39
N ALA A 183 -32.77 11.66 -12.27
CA ALA A 183 -32.89 10.92 -11.01
C ALA A 183 -31.50 10.47 -10.51
N VAL A 184 -30.68 9.89 -11.39
CA VAL A 184 -29.32 9.47 -11.02
C VAL A 184 -28.43 10.67 -10.67
N GLN A 185 -28.51 11.78 -11.40
CA GLN A 185 -27.77 13.01 -11.03
C GLN A 185 -28.18 13.52 -9.65
N THR A 186 -29.46 13.47 -9.31
CA THR A 186 -29.96 13.90 -7.99
C THR A 186 -29.37 13.05 -6.87
N GLU A 187 -29.30 11.74 -7.07
CA GLU A 187 -28.65 10.84 -6.11
C GLU A 187 -27.14 11.10 -6.01
N VAL A 188 -26.44 11.35 -7.13
CA VAL A 188 -25.01 11.72 -7.10
C VAL A 188 -24.79 12.99 -6.29
N ILE A 189 -25.59 14.04 -6.53
CA ILE A 189 -25.50 15.31 -5.80
C ILE A 189 -25.75 15.09 -4.30
N ALA A 190 -26.77 14.31 -3.95
CA ALA A 190 -27.07 13.97 -2.56
C ALA A 190 -25.91 13.21 -1.91
N ASN A 191 -25.32 12.24 -2.62
CA ASN A 191 -24.17 11.49 -2.12
C ASN A 191 -22.97 12.40 -1.88
N ILE A 192 -22.56 13.20 -2.88
CA ILE A 192 -21.45 14.15 -2.79
C ILE A 192 -21.65 15.12 -1.62
N LYS A 193 -22.87 15.63 -1.42
CA LYS A 193 -23.18 16.50 -0.29
C LYS A 193 -23.02 15.81 1.06
N GLY A 194 -23.23 14.50 1.12
CA GLY A 194 -23.09 13.69 2.33
C GLY A 194 -21.64 13.35 2.70
N VAL A 195 -20.69 13.44 1.75
CA VAL A 195 -19.27 13.15 1.98
C VAL A 195 -18.67 14.17 2.94
N LYS A 196 -18.01 13.70 3.98
CA LYS A 196 -17.40 14.53 5.03
C LYS A 196 -15.96 14.92 4.71
N ASN A 197 -15.20 14.05 4.04
CA ASN A 197 -13.85 14.35 3.62
C ASN A 197 -13.86 15.34 2.45
N GLU A 198 -13.38 16.56 2.68
CA GLU A 198 -13.45 17.63 1.67
C GLU A 198 -12.61 17.33 0.41
N ILE A 199 -11.50 16.58 0.52
CA ILE A 199 -10.70 16.21 -0.66
C ILE A 199 -11.44 15.16 -1.51
N ALA A 200 -11.97 14.11 -0.89
CA ALA A 200 -12.76 13.10 -1.60
C ALA A 200 -14.02 13.71 -2.24
N LYS A 201 -14.68 14.61 -1.50
CA LYS A 201 -15.83 15.38 -1.99
C LYS A 201 -15.47 16.25 -3.19
N GLN A 202 -14.36 16.99 -3.12
CA GLN A 202 -13.88 17.81 -4.24
C GLN A 202 -13.55 16.94 -5.45
N ASN A 203 -12.87 15.80 -5.28
CA ASN A 203 -12.57 14.89 -6.37
C ASN A 203 -13.83 14.37 -7.07
N LEU A 204 -14.88 14.02 -6.30
CA LEU A 204 -16.17 13.61 -6.86
C LEU A 204 -16.87 14.76 -7.60
N GLN A 205 -16.75 16.00 -7.10
CA GLN A 205 -17.28 17.19 -7.78
C GLN A 205 -16.55 17.45 -9.10
N ASP A 206 -15.22 17.35 -9.09
CA ASP A 206 -14.37 17.52 -10.27
C ASP A 206 -14.63 16.44 -11.32
N GLU A 207 -15.03 15.24 -10.91
CA GLU A 207 -15.49 14.18 -11.81
C GLU A 207 -16.91 14.46 -12.35
N PHE A 208 -17.84 14.88 -11.48
CA PHE A 208 -19.25 15.04 -11.80
C PHE A 208 -19.55 16.28 -12.66
N GLU A 209 -19.03 17.44 -12.28
CA GLU A 209 -19.41 18.73 -12.87
C GLU A 209 -19.10 18.82 -14.38
N PRO A 210 -17.93 18.41 -14.88
CA PRO A 210 -17.66 18.42 -16.32
C PRO A 210 -18.62 17.51 -17.10
N LYS A 211 -19.04 16.37 -16.53
CA LYS A 211 -20.00 15.46 -17.15
C LYS A 211 -21.41 16.03 -17.14
N ARG A 212 -21.80 16.70 -16.05
CA ARG A 212 -23.07 17.43 -15.93
C ARG A 212 -23.17 18.57 -16.94
N LEU A 213 -22.11 19.37 -17.07
CA LEU A 213 -22.04 20.45 -18.07
C LEU A 213 -22.09 19.90 -19.51
N LYS A 214 -21.39 18.79 -19.78
CA LYS A 214 -21.47 18.10 -21.07
C LYS A 214 -22.89 17.61 -21.35
N TYR A 215 -23.58 17.02 -20.36
CA TYR A 215 -24.98 16.60 -20.47
C TYR A 215 -25.88 17.78 -20.87
N ILE A 216 -25.77 18.92 -20.20
CA ILE A 216 -26.56 20.13 -20.50
C ILE A 216 -26.31 20.60 -21.94
N LYS A 217 -25.04 20.67 -22.35
CA LYS A 217 -24.66 21.06 -23.71
C LYS A 217 -25.19 20.10 -24.77
N ASP A 218 -25.04 18.79 -24.55
CA ASP A 218 -25.45 17.76 -25.49
C ASP A 218 -26.98 17.65 -25.55
N LEU A 219 -27.68 17.88 -24.44
CA LEU A 219 -29.14 18.01 -24.41
C LEU A 219 -29.58 19.18 -25.29
N LYS A 220 -28.94 20.35 -25.16
CA LYS A 220 -29.27 21.50 -26.02
C LYS A 220 -28.96 21.24 -27.50
N ASN A 221 -27.84 20.56 -27.80
CA ASN A 221 -27.49 20.13 -29.16
C ASN A 221 -28.57 19.23 -29.76
N LEU A 222 -29.10 18.31 -28.96
CA LEU A 222 -30.12 17.35 -29.39
C LEU A 222 -31.38 18.03 -29.94
N PHE A 223 -31.83 19.09 -29.26
CA PHE A 223 -33.01 19.86 -29.64
C PHE A 223 -32.71 20.97 -30.67
N HIS A 224 -31.43 21.20 -31.02
CA HIS A 224 -31.05 22.19 -32.03
C HIS A 224 -31.31 21.70 -33.46
N TYR A 225 -31.02 20.43 -33.76
CA TYR A 225 -31.06 19.86 -35.11
C TYR A 225 -32.28 18.99 -35.41
N ALA A 226 -33.14 18.76 -34.44
CA ALA A 226 -34.13 17.70 -34.52
C ALA A 226 -35.56 18.22 -34.69
N PHE A 227 -36.29 17.56 -35.59
CA PHE A 227 -37.75 17.70 -35.68
C PHE A 227 -38.40 16.84 -34.57
N PRO A 228 -39.57 17.21 -34.04
CA PRO A 228 -40.23 16.48 -32.94
C PRO A 228 -40.27 14.95 -33.12
N ASN A 229 -40.48 14.48 -34.35
CA ASN A 229 -40.54 13.06 -34.68
C ASN A 229 -39.20 12.31 -34.65
N SER A 230 -38.05 12.99 -34.84
CA SER A 230 -36.72 12.37 -34.75
C SER A 230 -36.08 12.49 -33.36
N ILE A 231 -36.60 13.37 -32.51
CA ILE A 231 -36.10 13.60 -31.14
C ILE A 231 -36.19 12.35 -30.28
N SER A 232 -37.31 11.62 -30.33
CA SER A 232 -37.56 10.47 -29.45
C SER A 232 -36.48 9.37 -29.52
N LEU A 233 -36.04 9.00 -30.73
CA LEU A 233 -34.96 8.01 -30.88
C LEU A 233 -33.62 8.55 -30.40
N ASN A 234 -33.30 9.80 -30.73
CA ASN A 234 -32.02 10.40 -30.37
C ASN A 234 -31.89 10.61 -28.85
N VAL A 235 -32.98 11.01 -28.18
CA VAL A 235 -33.05 11.13 -26.70
C VAL A 235 -32.77 9.80 -26.04
N LYS A 236 -33.33 8.70 -26.55
CA LYS A 236 -33.08 7.38 -25.95
C LYS A 236 -31.61 6.98 -25.95
N PHE A 237 -30.90 7.19 -27.08
CA PHE A 237 -29.46 6.91 -27.16
C PHE A 237 -28.65 7.87 -26.29
N PHE A 238 -28.96 9.17 -26.37
CA PHE A 238 -28.37 10.20 -25.53
C PHE A 238 -28.49 9.87 -24.03
N SER A 239 -29.70 9.56 -23.57
CA SER A 239 -29.98 9.26 -22.17
C SER A 239 -29.25 8.01 -21.71
N ARG A 240 -29.16 6.97 -22.54
CA ARG A 240 -28.42 5.75 -22.19
C ARG A 240 -26.94 6.02 -21.92
N ASP A 241 -26.29 6.83 -22.75
CA ASP A 241 -24.87 7.12 -22.63
C ASP A 241 -24.55 7.94 -21.36
N PHE A 242 -25.40 8.92 -21.04
CA PHE A 242 -25.27 9.68 -19.80
C PHE A 242 -25.71 8.91 -18.56
N LEU A 243 -26.72 8.04 -18.68
CA LEU A 243 -27.14 7.16 -17.58
C LEU A 243 -26.00 6.26 -17.14
N TYR A 244 -25.28 5.63 -18.07
CA TYR A 244 -24.09 4.83 -17.75
C TYR A 244 -23.05 5.68 -17.00
N THR A 245 -22.72 6.86 -17.55
CA THR A 245 -21.73 7.76 -16.96
C THR A 245 -22.09 8.16 -15.51
N PHE A 246 -23.31 8.64 -15.27
CA PHE A 246 -23.71 9.06 -13.93
C PHE A 246 -23.95 7.88 -12.98
N THR A 247 -24.24 6.68 -13.49
CA THR A 247 -24.35 5.47 -12.66
C THR A 247 -22.98 5.07 -12.10
N GLU A 248 -21.91 5.19 -12.88
CA GLU A 248 -20.55 4.95 -12.37
C GLU A 248 -20.17 5.97 -11.29
N ILE A 249 -20.44 7.26 -11.51
CA ILE A 249 -20.18 8.31 -10.51
C ILE A 249 -21.07 8.11 -9.26
N LYS A 250 -22.31 7.66 -9.43
CA LYS A 250 -23.20 7.28 -8.33
C LYS A 250 -22.59 6.15 -7.50
N LYS A 251 -22.03 5.13 -8.16
CA LYS A 251 -21.35 4.01 -7.49
C LYS A 251 -20.12 4.50 -6.72
N SER A 252 -19.26 5.32 -7.34
CA SER A 252 -18.07 5.89 -6.69
C SER A 252 -18.44 6.76 -5.48
N SER A 253 -19.38 7.70 -5.64
CA SER A 253 -19.83 8.58 -4.55
C SER A 253 -20.48 7.81 -3.40
N LYS A 254 -21.25 6.76 -3.71
CA LYS A 254 -21.81 5.86 -2.70
C LYS A 254 -20.71 5.05 -1.99
N GLY A 255 -19.73 4.54 -2.72
CA GLY A 255 -18.59 3.83 -2.15
C GLY A 255 -17.83 4.68 -1.13
N VAL A 256 -17.65 5.98 -1.41
CA VAL A 256 -17.01 6.92 -0.48
C VAL A 256 -17.82 7.07 0.81
N LEU A 257 -19.15 7.22 0.71
CA LEU A 257 -20.01 7.27 1.91
C LEU A 257 -19.96 5.98 2.71
N ASP A 258 -20.01 4.83 2.03
CA ASP A 258 -19.97 3.52 2.67
C ASP A 258 -18.61 3.31 3.37
N LEU A 259 -17.50 3.76 2.77
CA LEU A 259 -16.17 3.81 3.40
C LEU A 259 -16.16 4.73 4.61
N GLU A 260 -16.63 5.98 4.51
CA GLU A 260 -16.65 6.91 5.66
C GLU A 260 -17.45 6.34 6.83
N ASN A 261 -18.59 5.71 6.55
CA ASN A 261 -19.40 5.04 7.57
C ASN A 261 -18.66 3.84 8.19
N LEU A 262 -17.96 3.04 7.38
CA LEU A 262 -17.11 1.97 7.88
C LEU A 262 -16.04 2.53 8.82
N LEU A 263 -15.28 3.53 8.37
CA LEU A 263 -14.19 4.15 9.13
C LEU A 263 -14.67 4.77 10.44
N ALA A 264 -15.82 5.45 10.42
CA ALA A 264 -16.44 6.01 11.62
C ALA A 264 -16.89 4.93 12.63
N GLY A 265 -17.20 3.73 12.15
CA GLY A 265 -17.57 2.58 12.98
C GLY A 265 -16.38 1.79 13.54
N LEU A 266 -15.15 2.04 13.07
CA LEU A 266 -13.95 1.36 13.58
C LEU A 266 -13.59 1.83 14.98
N SER A 267 -13.07 0.91 15.80
CA SER A 267 -12.61 1.19 17.15
C SER A 267 -11.39 0.36 17.52
N GLY A 268 -10.69 0.74 18.59
CA GLY A 268 -9.54 -0.01 19.09
C GLY A 268 -8.42 -0.16 18.06
N GLU A 269 -7.93 -1.38 17.92
CA GLU A 269 -6.77 -1.68 17.07
C GLU A 269 -7.07 -1.57 15.56
N ASP A 270 -8.29 -1.86 15.11
CA ASP A 270 -8.68 -1.68 13.70
C ASP A 270 -8.58 -0.21 13.28
N LYS A 271 -9.00 0.70 14.17
CA LYS A 271 -8.90 2.14 13.94
C LYS A 271 -7.44 2.60 13.88
N LYS A 272 -6.58 2.12 14.79
CA LYS A 272 -5.15 2.43 14.75
C LYS A 272 -4.48 1.89 13.50
N ALA A 273 -4.86 0.69 13.06
CA ALA A 273 -4.33 0.08 11.85
C ALA A 273 -4.63 0.93 10.61
N ILE A 274 -5.87 1.40 10.44
CA ILE A 274 -6.22 2.25 9.30
C ILE A 274 -5.58 3.64 9.39
N GLU A 275 -5.48 4.23 10.58
CA GLU A 275 -4.77 5.50 10.80
C GLU A 275 -3.27 5.36 10.48
N HIS A 276 -2.65 4.25 10.88
CA HIS A 276 -1.26 3.97 10.53
C HIS A 276 -1.07 3.85 9.01
N MET A 277 -1.95 3.13 8.30
CA MET A 277 -1.89 3.03 6.83
C MET A 277 -2.06 4.40 6.18
N HIS A 278 -3.07 5.16 6.60
CA HIS A 278 -3.33 6.52 6.10
C HIS A 278 -2.13 7.44 6.28
N ASN A 279 -1.59 7.49 7.51
CA ASN A 279 -0.43 8.30 7.84
C ASN A 279 0.83 7.86 7.07
N SER A 280 0.98 6.56 6.82
CA SER A 280 2.10 6.04 6.04
C SER A 280 2.15 6.66 4.65
N ILE A 281 1.00 6.97 4.04
CA ILE A 281 0.92 7.50 2.68
C ILE A 281 1.03 9.03 2.68
N VAL A 282 0.46 9.71 3.68
CA VAL A 282 0.35 11.19 3.68
C VAL A 282 1.62 11.89 4.18
N PHE A 283 2.38 11.29 5.09
CA PHE A 283 3.46 12.00 5.82
C PHE A 283 4.83 12.04 5.14
N GLU A 284 4.99 11.60 3.89
CA GLU A 284 6.30 11.58 3.22
C GLU A 284 6.86 12.99 2.98
N ASN A 285 6.00 13.95 2.67
CA ASN A 285 6.36 15.35 2.54
C ASN A 285 5.25 16.25 3.05
N PRO A 286 5.16 16.48 4.38
CA PRO A 286 4.06 17.25 4.97
C PRO A 286 4.05 18.72 4.53
N SER A 287 5.09 19.18 3.82
CA SER A 287 5.15 20.54 3.26
C SER A 287 4.61 20.66 1.83
N ASP A 288 4.39 19.53 1.14
CA ASP A 288 3.85 19.52 -0.22
C ASP A 288 2.35 19.24 -0.21
N GLN A 289 1.56 20.31 -0.22
CA GLN A 289 0.10 20.24 -0.23
C GLN A 289 -0.46 19.52 -1.47
N ALA A 290 0.23 19.58 -2.60
CA ALA A 290 -0.20 18.88 -3.82
C ALA A 290 -0.01 17.36 -3.66
N TYR A 291 1.10 16.95 -3.06
CA TYR A 291 1.32 15.54 -2.70
C TYR A 291 0.25 15.04 -1.72
N ILE A 292 -0.03 15.77 -0.63
CA ILE A 292 -1.04 15.40 0.37
C ILE A 292 -2.41 15.22 -0.29
N THR A 293 -2.81 16.17 -1.12
CA THR A 293 -4.12 16.12 -1.82
C THR A 293 -4.21 14.88 -2.72
N LYS A 294 -3.12 14.57 -3.44
CA LYS A 294 -3.06 13.38 -4.29
C LYS A 294 -3.09 12.09 -3.48
N ALA A 295 -2.35 12.02 -2.37
CA ALA A 295 -2.31 10.88 -1.47
C ALA A 295 -3.69 10.59 -0.86
N GLU A 296 -4.36 11.64 -0.38
CA GLU A 296 -5.71 11.55 0.17
C GLU A 296 -6.72 11.06 -0.87
N GLY A 297 -6.68 11.66 -2.06
CA GLY A 297 -7.53 11.22 -3.18
C GLY A 297 -7.32 9.76 -3.54
N LYS A 298 -6.05 9.31 -3.57
CA LYS A 298 -5.69 7.92 -3.87
C LYS A 298 -6.19 6.96 -2.78
N PHE A 299 -6.05 7.34 -1.51
CA PHE A 299 -6.53 6.55 -0.37
C PHE A 299 -8.04 6.30 -0.46
N TYR A 300 -8.83 7.37 -0.65
CA TYR A 300 -10.28 7.24 -0.78
C TYR A 300 -10.66 6.48 -2.04
N TYR A 301 -10.07 6.79 -3.19
CA TYR A 301 -10.41 6.13 -4.46
C TYR A 301 -10.24 4.61 -4.38
N LEU A 302 -9.09 4.13 -3.93
CA LEU A 302 -8.80 2.69 -3.88
C LEU A 302 -9.73 1.97 -2.89
N LEU A 303 -9.87 2.50 -1.67
CA LEU A 303 -10.65 1.84 -0.62
C LEU A 303 -12.17 1.94 -0.86
N SER A 304 -12.68 3.04 -1.39
CA SER A 304 -14.11 3.23 -1.68
C SER A 304 -14.60 2.43 -2.88
N SER A 305 -13.67 1.99 -3.74
CA SER A 305 -13.98 1.15 -4.89
C SER A 305 -14.08 -0.34 -4.54
N LEU A 306 -13.68 -0.72 -3.33
CA LEU A 306 -13.79 -2.07 -2.77
C LEU A 306 -15.08 -2.21 -1.97
N ASP A 307 -15.51 -3.45 -1.76
CA ASP A 307 -16.59 -3.72 -0.82
C ASP A 307 -16.12 -3.64 0.65
N THR A 308 -17.08 -3.54 1.57
CA THR A 308 -16.79 -3.39 2.99
C THR A 308 -16.04 -4.59 3.59
N SER A 309 -16.23 -5.80 3.05
CA SER A 309 -15.49 -7.00 3.50
C SER A 309 -14.03 -6.93 3.09
N GLU A 310 -13.75 -6.56 1.84
CA GLU A 310 -12.41 -6.42 1.29
C GLU A 310 -11.59 -5.37 2.07
N VAL A 311 -12.18 -4.21 2.37
CA VAL A 311 -11.51 -3.19 3.19
C VAL A 311 -11.19 -3.71 4.60
N LYS A 312 -12.08 -4.49 5.21
CA LYS A 312 -11.83 -5.11 6.52
C LYS A 312 -10.70 -6.14 6.48
N GLU A 313 -10.58 -6.89 5.39
CA GLU A 313 -9.47 -7.84 5.22
C GLU A 313 -8.13 -7.13 5.08
N ILE A 314 -8.08 -6.01 4.35
CA ILE A 314 -6.89 -5.15 4.27
C ILE A 314 -6.50 -4.63 5.67
N ILE A 315 -7.47 -4.10 6.42
CA ILE A 315 -7.24 -3.63 7.80
C ILE A 315 -6.68 -4.76 8.66
N LYS A 316 -7.26 -5.95 8.58
CA LYS A 316 -6.81 -7.12 9.35
C LYS A 316 -5.40 -7.56 8.97
N ALA A 317 -5.07 -7.60 7.67
CA ALA A 317 -3.76 -7.97 7.18
C ALA A 317 -2.68 -7.00 7.70
N HIS A 318 -2.95 -5.70 7.67
CA HIS A 318 -2.05 -4.70 8.23
C HIS A 318 -1.97 -4.78 9.77
N LEU A 319 -3.11 -4.97 10.44
CA LEU A 319 -3.16 -5.10 11.90
C LEU A 319 -2.32 -6.28 12.40
N ASN A 320 -2.32 -7.42 11.69
CA ASN A 320 -1.49 -8.57 12.07
C ASN A 320 0.00 -8.19 12.11
N ASN A 321 0.49 -7.40 11.15
CA ASN A 321 1.88 -6.92 11.16
C ASN A 321 2.17 -6.03 12.37
N LEU A 322 1.24 -5.13 12.72
CA LEU A 322 1.39 -4.28 13.91
C LEU A 322 1.38 -5.10 15.21
N ILE A 323 0.54 -6.13 15.30
CA ILE A 323 0.52 -7.05 16.45
C ILE A 323 1.83 -7.81 16.58
N GLU A 324 2.37 -8.34 15.48
CA GLU A 324 3.65 -9.06 15.47
C GLU A 324 4.81 -8.15 15.88
N ARG A 325 4.83 -6.92 15.38
CA ARG A 325 5.77 -5.87 15.79
C ARG A 325 5.70 -5.62 17.30
N ASP A 326 4.51 -5.38 17.84
CA ASP A 326 4.34 -5.10 19.27
C ASP A 326 4.70 -6.31 20.15
N GLN A 327 4.46 -7.54 19.66
CA GLN A 327 4.94 -8.76 20.32
C GLN A 327 6.47 -8.83 20.32
N ALA A 328 7.11 -8.53 19.19
CA ALA A 328 8.57 -8.50 19.10
C ALA A 328 9.16 -7.48 20.08
N LEU A 329 8.63 -6.26 20.12
CA LEU A 329 9.05 -5.21 21.05
C LEU A 329 8.94 -5.66 22.51
N LYS A 330 7.82 -6.26 22.90
CA LYS A 330 7.63 -6.79 24.26
C LYS A 330 8.68 -7.82 24.64
N VAL A 331 9.06 -8.72 23.74
CA VAL A 331 10.09 -9.72 24.01
C VAL A 331 11.46 -9.07 24.10
N ILE A 332 11.78 -8.14 23.18
CA ILE A 332 13.04 -7.38 23.17
C ILE A 332 13.24 -6.60 24.49
N GLU A 333 12.17 -6.01 25.04
CA GLU A 333 12.22 -5.31 26.33
C GLU A 333 12.65 -6.19 27.51
N THR A 334 12.51 -7.51 27.40
CA THR A 334 12.88 -8.45 28.46
C THR A 334 14.36 -8.88 28.44
N ILE A 335 15.12 -8.49 27.41
CA ILE A 335 16.55 -8.81 27.27
C ILE A 335 17.36 -7.99 28.26
N SER A 336 18.28 -8.64 28.98
CA SER A 336 19.06 -8.00 30.04
C SER A 336 20.27 -7.23 29.49
N LYS A 337 20.89 -7.73 28.41
CA LYS A 337 22.00 -7.07 27.73
C LYS A 337 21.51 -5.92 26.85
N GLU A 338 21.79 -4.68 27.26
CA GLU A 338 21.33 -3.47 26.57
C GLU A 338 21.85 -3.35 25.13
N GLU A 339 23.08 -3.81 24.86
CA GLU A 339 23.66 -3.80 23.50
C GLU A 339 22.83 -4.64 22.52
N TYR A 340 22.41 -5.85 22.92
CA TYR A 340 21.61 -6.75 22.07
C TYR A 340 20.20 -6.22 21.88
N LYS A 341 19.64 -5.65 22.95
CA LYS A 341 18.35 -4.97 22.91
C LYS A 341 18.38 -3.82 21.91
N GLN A 342 19.39 -2.96 21.97
CA GLN A 342 19.51 -1.83 21.03
C GLN A 342 19.68 -2.30 19.59
N GLU A 343 20.47 -3.33 19.34
CA GLU A 343 20.63 -3.89 17.99
C GLU A 343 19.31 -4.45 17.43
N LEU A 344 18.52 -5.15 18.26
CA LEU A 344 17.22 -5.65 17.85
C LEU A 344 16.21 -4.51 17.64
N LEU A 345 16.23 -3.46 18.46
CA LEU A 345 15.42 -2.25 18.25
C LEU A 345 15.79 -1.55 16.93
N ASP A 346 17.07 -1.48 16.58
CA ASP A 346 17.51 -0.94 15.28
C ASP A 346 17.00 -1.79 14.11
N LYS A 347 16.95 -3.13 14.27
CA LYS A 347 16.35 -4.04 13.29
C LYS A 347 14.83 -3.86 13.20
N ILE A 348 14.12 -3.65 14.33
CA ILE A 348 12.69 -3.30 14.32
C ILE A 348 12.46 -1.99 13.55
N ASN A 349 13.27 -0.95 13.80
CA ASN A 349 13.16 0.32 13.09
C ASN A 349 13.38 0.17 11.58
N LYS A 350 14.33 -0.68 11.16
CA LYS A 350 14.53 -1.01 9.73
C LYS A 350 13.31 -1.71 9.13
N CYS A 351 12.74 -2.67 9.87
CA CYS A 351 11.50 -3.35 9.50
C CYS A 351 10.32 -2.37 9.39
N ASP A 352 10.10 -1.51 10.38
CA ASP A 352 9.05 -0.47 10.37
C ASP A 352 9.16 0.42 9.12
N ASN A 353 10.37 0.93 8.84
CA ASN A 353 10.62 1.76 7.66
C ASN A 353 10.35 1.01 6.35
N HIS A 354 10.73 -0.28 6.28
CA HIS A 354 10.45 -1.12 5.13
C HIS A 354 8.95 -1.34 4.95
N HIS A 355 8.21 -1.63 6.03
CA HIS A 355 6.76 -1.83 6.00
C HIS A 355 6.03 -0.58 5.51
N VAL A 356 6.38 0.57 6.06
CA VAL A 356 5.80 1.86 5.67
C VAL A 356 6.10 2.16 4.19
N SER A 357 7.33 1.88 3.73
CA SER A 357 7.71 2.02 2.31
C SER A 357 6.91 1.07 1.41
N TRP A 358 6.68 -0.16 1.85
CA TRP A 358 5.86 -1.13 1.14
C TRP A 358 4.40 -0.66 1.03
N ILE A 359 3.78 -0.20 2.14
CA ILE A 359 2.42 0.37 2.13
C ILE A 359 2.32 1.49 1.08
N ARG A 360 3.25 2.45 1.11
CA ARG A 360 3.30 3.54 0.11
C ARG A 360 3.40 2.99 -1.31
N SER A 361 4.33 2.07 -1.55
CA SER A 361 4.53 1.47 -2.85
C SER A 361 3.25 0.83 -3.37
N VAL A 362 2.50 0.11 -2.54
CA VAL A 362 1.23 -0.50 -2.93
C VAL A 362 0.19 0.57 -3.31
N PHE A 363 0.01 1.61 -2.50
CA PHE A 363 -0.92 2.70 -2.84
C PHE A 363 -0.54 3.45 -4.12
N TRP A 364 0.76 3.57 -4.44
CA TRP A 364 1.23 4.29 -5.62
C TRP A 364 1.40 3.43 -6.88
N SER A 365 1.55 2.12 -6.73
CA SER A 365 1.80 1.22 -7.87
C SER A 365 0.52 0.75 -8.55
N TYR A 366 -0.61 0.79 -7.85
CA TYR A 366 -1.87 0.25 -8.35
C TYR A 366 -2.90 1.33 -8.66
N GLU A 367 -3.43 1.29 -9.88
CA GLU A 367 -4.58 2.10 -10.31
C GLU A 367 -5.90 1.33 -10.23
N GLN A 368 -5.83 0.00 -10.21
CA GLN A 368 -6.99 -0.89 -10.17
C GLN A 368 -7.25 -1.39 -8.74
N PRO A 369 -8.48 -1.22 -8.20
CA PRO A 369 -8.81 -1.63 -6.82
C PRO A 369 -8.55 -3.11 -6.53
N TYR A 370 -8.84 -4.00 -7.48
CA TYR A 370 -8.62 -5.44 -7.33
C TYR A 370 -7.14 -5.80 -7.15
N GLU A 371 -6.25 -5.22 -7.96
CA GLU A 371 -4.80 -5.47 -7.85
C GLU A 371 -4.23 -4.92 -6.53
N PHE A 372 -4.77 -3.77 -6.11
CA PHE A 372 -4.46 -3.18 -4.80
C PHE A 372 -4.87 -4.11 -3.65
N TYR A 373 -6.10 -4.63 -3.68
CA TYR A 373 -6.60 -5.58 -2.67
C TYR A 373 -5.74 -6.85 -2.64
N GLU A 374 -5.45 -7.46 -3.78
CA GLU A 374 -4.62 -8.67 -3.83
C GLU A 374 -3.21 -8.45 -3.29
N SER A 375 -2.62 -7.28 -3.55
CA SER A 375 -1.30 -6.95 -3.02
C SER A 375 -1.28 -6.91 -1.50
N PHE A 376 -2.33 -6.38 -0.86
CA PHE A 376 -2.42 -6.33 0.60
C PHE A 376 -2.70 -7.70 1.23
N THR A 377 -3.50 -8.55 0.58
CA THR A 377 -3.96 -9.82 1.18
C THR A 377 -3.07 -11.02 0.86
N TYR A 378 -2.50 -11.12 -0.34
CA TYR A 378 -1.66 -12.26 -0.76
C TYR A 378 -0.17 -12.02 -0.60
N LYS A 379 0.29 -10.80 -0.86
CA LYS A 379 1.70 -10.42 -0.71
C LYS A 379 1.95 -9.69 0.60
N GLY A 380 0.91 -9.61 1.45
CA GLY A 380 0.81 -8.79 2.64
C GLY A 380 2.16 -8.71 3.31
N GLY A 381 2.79 -7.52 3.20
CA GLY A 381 4.21 -7.31 3.38
C GLY A 381 4.67 -7.82 4.72
N SER A 382 4.97 -9.12 4.78
CA SER A 382 5.39 -9.82 5.98
C SER A 382 6.76 -9.28 6.29
N VAL A 383 6.78 -8.27 7.14
CA VAL A 383 8.00 -7.64 7.58
C VAL A 383 8.41 -8.45 8.78
N GLY A 384 9.52 -9.21 8.70
CA GLY A 384 9.91 -10.31 9.59
C GLY A 384 10.06 -10.00 11.10
N PHE A 385 9.03 -9.41 11.71
CA PHE A 385 8.87 -9.12 13.11
C PHE A 385 8.74 -10.41 13.91
N ASP A 386 8.09 -11.43 13.35
CA ASP A 386 8.07 -12.79 13.88
C ASP A 386 9.49 -13.35 14.05
N SER A 387 10.35 -13.20 13.03
CA SER A 387 11.75 -13.61 13.11
C SER A 387 12.52 -12.83 14.16
N LEU A 388 12.28 -11.52 14.29
CA LEU A 388 12.91 -10.69 15.32
C LEU A 388 12.43 -11.04 16.73
N ARG A 389 11.15 -11.34 16.90
CA ARG A 389 10.57 -11.85 18.15
C ARG A 389 11.23 -13.17 18.55
N ASP A 390 11.37 -14.09 17.61
CA ASP A 390 11.93 -15.42 17.88
C ASP A 390 13.42 -15.31 18.23
N LYS A 391 14.18 -14.42 17.57
CA LYS A 391 15.56 -14.08 17.96
C LYS A 391 15.65 -13.43 19.35
N ALA A 392 14.73 -12.53 19.68
CA ALA A 392 14.70 -11.90 21.00
C ALA A 392 14.41 -12.93 22.11
N ALA A 393 13.47 -13.84 21.85
CA ALA A 393 13.13 -14.92 22.78
C ALA A 393 14.32 -15.86 22.98
N SER A 394 15.10 -16.13 21.93
CA SER A 394 16.25 -17.02 22.02
C SER A 394 17.38 -16.42 22.87
N PHE A 395 17.61 -15.09 22.83
CA PHE A 395 18.55 -14.44 23.76
C PHE A 395 18.11 -14.57 25.23
N LYS A 396 16.80 -14.46 25.49
CA LYS A 396 16.25 -14.69 26.84
C LYS A 396 16.56 -16.10 27.33
N GLU A 397 16.36 -17.09 26.46
CA GLU A 397 16.70 -18.48 26.78
C GLU A 397 18.19 -18.65 27.07
N VAL A 398 19.07 -18.01 26.30
CA VAL A 398 20.53 -18.04 26.55
C VAL A 398 20.90 -17.47 27.92
N GLU A 399 20.33 -16.32 28.29
CA GLU A 399 20.52 -15.72 29.62
C GLU A 399 20.08 -16.69 30.74
N ASP A 400 18.90 -17.29 30.59
CA ASP A 400 18.34 -18.23 31.56
C ASP A 400 19.06 -19.60 31.57
N LEU A 401 19.56 -20.05 30.42
CA LEU A 401 20.29 -21.31 30.28
C LEU A 401 21.66 -21.24 30.95
N TYR A 402 22.37 -20.13 30.84
CA TYR A 402 23.67 -19.97 31.48
C TYR A 402 23.57 -19.60 32.96
N ALA A 403 22.46 -19.00 33.38
CA ALA A 403 22.16 -18.72 34.78
C ALA A 403 21.85 -20.02 35.56
N GLY A 404 22.89 -20.81 35.86
CA GLY A 404 22.85 -21.88 36.87
C GLY A 404 22.66 -23.31 36.35
N LYS A 405 22.63 -23.56 35.04
CA LYS A 405 22.59 -24.94 34.49
C LYS A 405 23.95 -25.50 34.08
N LEU A 406 24.90 -24.64 33.76
CA LEU A 406 26.28 -25.04 33.44
C LEU A 406 27.12 -25.11 34.72
N SER A 407 27.95 -26.14 34.82
CA SER A 407 28.99 -26.27 35.83
C SER A 407 30.07 -25.20 35.66
N ALA A 408 30.93 -25.04 36.67
CA ALA A 408 32.04 -24.09 36.60
C ALA A 408 33.01 -24.39 35.43
N ASP A 409 33.26 -25.67 35.15
CA ASP A 409 34.13 -26.10 34.05
C ASP A 409 33.47 -25.87 32.69
N GLU A 410 32.17 -26.15 32.55
CA GLU A 410 31.42 -25.84 31.33
C GLU A 410 31.33 -24.33 31.07
N LEU A 411 31.18 -23.50 32.11
CA LEU A 411 31.21 -22.04 31.98
C LEU A 411 32.60 -21.54 31.57
N LYS A 412 33.66 -22.16 32.06
CA LYS A 412 35.03 -21.84 31.67
C LYS A 412 35.28 -22.24 30.21
N ALA A 413 34.91 -23.46 29.82
CA ALA A 413 34.95 -23.94 28.45
C ALA A 413 34.18 -23.00 27.51
N LEU A 414 32.98 -22.57 27.88
CA LEU A 414 32.18 -21.65 27.07
C LEU A 414 32.89 -20.30 26.85
N LYS A 415 33.53 -19.75 27.88
CA LYS A 415 34.31 -18.51 27.78
C LYS A 415 35.55 -18.68 26.92
N GLU A 416 36.23 -19.82 27.03
CA GLU A 416 37.38 -20.16 26.20
C GLU A 416 36.95 -20.29 24.73
N ILE A 417 35.92 -21.09 24.42
CA ILE A 417 35.36 -21.20 23.07
C ILE A 417 35.01 -19.82 22.52
N ARG A 418 34.24 -19.00 23.27
CA ARG A 418 33.89 -17.63 22.86
C ARG A 418 35.14 -16.84 22.48
N SER A 419 36.12 -16.78 23.39
CA SER A 419 37.36 -16.05 23.16
C SER A 419 38.19 -16.58 21.99
N LEU A 420 38.02 -17.83 21.56
CA LEU A 420 38.74 -18.37 20.41
C LEU A 420 38.01 -18.06 19.10
N VAL A 421 36.68 -18.08 19.11
CA VAL A 421 35.87 -17.88 17.89
C VAL A 421 35.56 -16.42 17.59
N THR A 422 35.51 -15.55 18.62
CA THR A 422 35.21 -14.12 18.45
C THR A 422 36.47 -13.22 18.44
N ASN A 423 37.67 -13.76 18.67
CA ASN A 423 38.90 -12.97 18.73
C ASN A 423 39.59 -12.80 17.37
N ASN A 424 40.14 -11.60 17.17
CA ASN A 424 40.73 -11.10 15.93
C ASN A 424 42.21 -11.46 15.72
N ASP A 425 42.90 -11.94 16.76
CA ASP A 425 44.36 -12.17 16.74
C ASP A 425 44.80 -13.55 16.20
N VAL A 426 43.86 -14.38 15.72
CA VAL A 426 44.19 -15.66 15.08
C VAL A 426 44.20 -15.46 13.57
N ASP A 427 45.40 -15.34 13.00
CA ASP A 427 45.68 -15.30 11.55
C ASP A 427 44.96 -16.47 10.85
N SER A 428 43.74 -16.23 10.35
CA SER A 428 43.10 -17.11 9.38
C SER A 428 43.04 -16.35 8.06
N ASP A 429 43.93 -16.70 7.14
CA ASP A 429 44.06 -16.11 5.81
C ASP A 429 42.85 -16.40 4.88
N ASP A 430 41.76 -16.98 5.39
CA ASP A 430 40.69 -17.58 4.59
C ASP A 430 39.29 -17.14 5.03
N TYR A 431 38.71 -16.20 4.27
CA TYR A 431 37.29 -15.95 3.92
C TYR A 431 36.09 -16.31 4.84
N GLY A 432 36.25 -16.59 6.13
CA GLY A 432 35.12 -16.70 7.06
C GLY A 432 34.71 -15.34 7.62
N ASP A 433 33.47 -14.88 7.37
CA ASP A 433 32.90 -13.73 8.07
C ASP A 433 32.98 -13.98 9.58
N MET A 434 33.58 -13.02 10.31
CA MET A 434 33.90 -13.17 11.73
C MET A 434 32.64 -13.14 12.58
N LEU A 435 32.48 -14.12 13.47
CA LEU A 435 31.46 -14.10 14.50
C LEU A 435 31.78 -13.04 15.56
N ASP A 436 30.95 -12.02 15.67
CA ASP A 436 30.99 -11.13 16.82
C ASP A 436 30.30 -11.74 18.06
N ASP A 437 30.40 -11.07 19.21
CA ASP A 437 29.80 -11.55 20.46
C ASP A 437 28.26 -11.65 20.39
N TYR A 438 27.60 -10.83 19.56
CA TYR A 438 26.16 -10.89 19.35
C TYR A 438 25.79 -12.12 18.52
N GLU A 439 26.48 -12.35 17.41
CA GLU A 439 26.30 -13.47 16.51
C GLU A 439 26.61 -14.80 17.21
N PHE A 440 27.63 -14.82 18.07
CA PHE A 440 27.96 -16.00 18.87
C PHE A 440 26.83 -16.35 19.83
N ASP A 441 26.35 -15.38 20.62
CA ASP A 441 25.24 -15.63 21.56
C ASP A 441 23.95 -15.98 20.81
N LEU A 442 23.72 -15.40 19.63
CA LEU A 442 22.60 -15.77 18.77
C LEU A 442 22.73 -17.21 18.27
N LEU A 443 23.91 -17.65 17.85
CA LEU A 443 24.15 -19.01 17.38
C LEU A 443 23.92 -20.02 18.50
N LEU A 444 24.41 -19.73 19.71
CA LEU A 444 24.18 -20.59 20.87
C LEU A 444 22.69 -20.68 21.24
N SER A 445 21.94 -19.60 21.06
CA SER A 445 20.50 -19.59 21.27
C SER A 445 19.78 -20.56 20.33
N GLN A 446 20.18 -20.59 19.05
CA GLN A 446 19.59 -21.44 18.03
C GLN A 446 19.97 -22.91 18.18
N LEU A 447 21.15 -23.19 18.76
CA LEU A 447 21.56 -24.55 19.11
C LEU A 447 20.69 -25.17 20.21
N ALA A 448 20.14 -24.33 21.10
CA ALA A 448 19.50 -24.75 22.35
C ALA A 448 20.46 -25.51 23.30
N PHE A 449 20.05 -25.64 24.56
CA PHE A 449 20.89 -26.12 25.65
C PHE A 449 21.58 -27.46 25.39
N ASP A 450 20.83 -28.47 24.94
CA ASP A 450 21.34 -29.83 24.82
C ASP A 450 22.47 -29.93 23.79
N ARG A 451 22.41 -29.13 22.73
CA ARG A 451 23.45 -29.11 21.69
C ARG A 451 24.65 -28.29 22.14
N VAL A 452 24.43 -27.14 22.78
CA VAL A 452 25.51 -26.36 23.40
C VAL A 452 26.26 -27.22 24.41
N LYS A 453 25.55 -27.97 25.26
CA LYS A 453 26.16 -28.87 26.25
C LYS A 453 27.07 -29.92 25.60
N LYS A 454 26.63 -30.56 24.52
CA LYS A 454 27.47 -31.52 23.79
C LYS A 454 28.72 -30.87 23.18
N ILE A 455 28.61 -29.64 22.69
CA ILE A 455 29.77 -28.89 22.19
C ILE A 455 30.75 -28.59 23.33
N LEU A 456 30.25 -28.24 24.52
CA LEU A 456 31.08 -28.03 25.71
C LEU A 456 31.74 -29.34 26.17
N GLU A 457 30.99 -30.44 26.21
CA GLU A 457 31.52 -31.78 26.51
C GLU A 457 32.63 -32.18 25.53
N PHE A 458 32.43 -31.94 24.23
CA PHE A 458 33.45 -32.17 23.21
C PHE A 458 34.74 -31.37 23.49
N HIS A 459 34.59 -30.07 23.77
CA HIS A 459 35.72 -29.20 24.08
C HIS A 459 36.47 -29.65 25.35
N LEU A 460 35.73 -29.95 26.43
CA LEU A 460 36.31 -30.44 27.69
C LEU A 460 37.04 -31.77 27.51
N ASN A 461 36.43 -32.74 26.81
CA ASN A 461 37.06 -34.03 26.51
C ASN A 461 38.34 -33.88 25.69
N THR A 462 38.35 -32.93 24.75
CA THR A 462 39.54 -32.61 23.95
C THR A 462 40.68 -32.08 24.84
N HIS A 463 40.38 -31.14 25.74
CA HIS A 463 41.37 -30.62 26.69
C HIS A 463 41.86 -31.69 27.67
N GLN A 464 40.98 -32.57 28.13
CA GLN A 464 41.36 -33.69 28.99
C GLN A 464 42.29 -34.66 28.26
N ALA A 465 41.97 -35.07 27.03
CA ALA A 465 42.79 -35.97 26.23
C ALA A 465 44.20 -35.41 25.98
N ILE A 466 44.29 -34.10 25.73
CA ILE A 466 45.56 -33.37 25.62
C ILE A 466 46.34 -33.42 26.95
N ALA A 467 45.71 -33.12 28.08
CA ALA A 467 46.37 -33.11 29.39
C ALA A 467 46.86 -34.51 29.81
N GLU A 468 46.07 -35.55 29.53
CA GLU A 468 46.46 -36.95 29.75
C GLU A 468 47.67 -37.34 28.89
N LEU A 469 47.66 -36.92 27.62
CA LEU A 469 48.77 -37.16 26.70
C LEU A 469 50.05 -36.43 27.14
N GLU A 470 49.95 -35.19 27.62
CA GLU A 470 51.09 -34.49 28.23
C GLU A 470 51.66 -35.23 29.44
N ALA A 471 50.80 -35.79 30.28
CA ALA A 471 51.21 -36.58 31.43
C ALA A 471 51.89 -37.89 31.01
N MET A 472 51.40 -38.54 29.94
CA MET A 472 52.02 -39.75 29.37
C MET A 472 53.40 -39.45 28.77
N ILE A 473 53.52 -38.39 27.96
CA ILE A 473 54.80 -38.00 27.33
C ILE A 473 55.88 -37.73 28.39
N LYS A 474 55.53 -37.19 29.57
CA LYS A 474 56.49 -36.98 30.67
C LYS A 474 57.18 -38.26 31.14
N ASN A 475 56.54 -39.43 30.96
CA ASN A 475 57.04 -40.73 31.41
C ASN A 475 57.90 -41.46 30.37
N VAL A 476 58.00 -40.94 29.13
CA VAL A 476 58.91 -41.47 28.10
C VAL A 476 60.36 -41.27 28.57
N LYS A 477 61.19 -42.32 28.56
CA LYS A 477 62.58 -42.25 29.05
C LYS A 477 63.53 -41.70 28.00
N GLU A 478 63.30 -42.02 26.73
CA GLU A 478 64.12 -41.49 25.64
C GLU A 478 63.87 -40.00 25.44
N GLU A 479 64.84 -39.17 25.84
CA GLU A 479 64.70 -37.70 25.82
C GLU A 479 64.47 -37.16 24.40
N GLY A 480 65.05 -37.81 23.37
CA GLY A 480 64.83 -37.44 21.97
C GLY A 480 63.38 -37.61 21.53
N GLU A 481 62.78 -38.77 21.81
CA GLU A 481 61.38 -39.07 21.51
C GLU A 481 60.42 -38.22 22.33
N LYS A 482 60.72 -38.04 23.62
CA LYS A 482 59.96 -37.15 24.50
C LYS A 482 59.90 -35.71 23.97
N GLN A 483 61.02 -35.17 23.50
CA GLN A 483 61.08 -33.83 22.91
C GLN A 483 60.30 -33.78 21.59
N ARG A 484 60.42 -34.81 20.73
CA ARG A 484 59.66 -34.92 19.47
C ARG A 484 58.15 -34.91 19.72
N LEU A 485 57.67 -35.78 20.61
CA LEU A 485 56.26 -35.90 20.97
C LEU A 485 55.71 -34.63 21.62
N THR A 486 56.50 -33.97 22.48
CA THR A 486 56.12 -32.69 23.08
C THR A 486 55.96 -31.60 22.02
N ASN A 487 56.89 -31.52 21.06
CA ASN A 487 56.80 -30.57 19.96
C ASN A 487 55.60 -30.86 19.05
N ASP A 488 55.33 -32.14 18.77
CA ASP A 488 54.19 -32.57 17.96
C ASP A 488 52.86 -32.21 18.62
N LEU A 489 52.70 -32.53 19.91
CA LEU A 489 51.53 -32.16 20.72
C LEU A 489 51.30 -30.65 20.75
N ASN A 490 52.36 -29.86 20.93
CA ASN A 490 52.25 -28.41 20.98
C ASN A 490 51.90 -27.80 19.62
N THR A 491 52.49 -28.32 18.54
CA THR A 491 52.37 -27.70 17.20
C THR A 491 51.12 -28.17 16.47
N ASN A 492 50.89 -29.48 16.41
CA ASN A 492 49.87 -30.07 15.55
C ASN A 492 48.52 -30.22 16.23
N TYR A 493 48.50 -30.25 17.57
CA TYR A 493 47.28 -30.37 18.34
C TYR A 493 46.98 -29.05 19.04
N LYS A 494 47.69 -28.71 20.13
CA LYS A 494 47.41 -27.49 20.90
C LYS A 494 47.42 -26.22 20.05
N GLY A 495 48.40 -26.08 19.16
CA GLY A 495 48.54 -24.90 18.30
C GLY A 495 47.46 -24.78 17.23
N ARG A 496 46.94 -25.90 16.69
CA ARG A 496 45.93 -25.89 15.62
C ARG A 496 44.49 -25.87 16.12
N TYR A 497 44.25 -26.32 17.35
CA TYR A 497 42.92 -26.43 17.91
C TYR A 497 42.11 -25.11 17.86
N PRO A 498 42.66 -23.94 18.25
CA PRO A 498 41.99 -22.65 18.10
C PRO A 498 41.44 -22.38 16.71
N SER A 499 42.29 -22.47 15.69
CA SER A 499 41.91 -22.21 14.29
C SER A 499 40.86 -23.20 13.82
N LYS A 500 41.03 -24.49 14.14
CA LYS A 500 40.07 -25.51 13.75
C LYS A 500 38.71 -25.29 14.41
N LEU A 501 38.69 -24.92 15.69
CA LEU A 501 37.45 -24.61 16.40
C LEU A 501 36.75 -23.40 15.77
N LYS A 502 37.50 -22.36 15.38
CA LYS A 502 36.97 -21.21 14.66
C LYS A 502 36.31 -21.60 13.34
N ASP A 503 36.96 -22.45 12.54
CA ASP A 503 36.39 -22.96 11.28
C ASP A 503 35.09 -23.73 11.50
N LEU A 504 35.01 -24.53 12.57
CA LEU A 504 33.83 -25.32 12.91
C LEU A 504 32.62 -24.46 13.33
N PHE A 505 32.85 -23.23 13.76
CA PHE A 505 31.80 -22.28 14.12
C PHE A 505 31.30 -21.47 12.91
N ASN A 506 31.62 -21.89 11.68
CA ASN A 506 31.11 -21.25 10.47
C ASN A 506 29.79 -21.90 9.97
N GLY A 507 28.77 -21.06 9.70
CA GLY A 507 27.49 -21.47 9.11
C GLY A 507 26.29 -21.38 10.05
N SER A 508 25.22 -22.13 9.75
CA SER A 508 24.02 -22.17 10.60
C SER A 508 24.25 -22.97 11.89
N ALA A 509 23.41 -22.78 12.91
CA ALA A 509 23.47 -23.58 14.14
C ALA A 509 23.44 -25.11 13.87
N ASP A 510 22.66 -25.56 12.88
CA ASP A 510 22.65 -26.96 12.47
C ASP A 510 23.97 -27.39 11.83
N ASP A 511 24.61 -26.52 11.04
CA ASP A 511 25.91 -26.80 10.44
C ASP A 511 27.00 -26.88 11.50
N VAL A 512 27.06 -25.91 12.41
CA VAL A 512 28.03 -25.89 13.52
C VAL A 512 27.88 -27.13 14.38
N TYR A 513 26.66 -27.48 14.80
CA TYR A 513 26.44 -28.69 15.59
C TYR A 513 26.87 -29.95 14.84
N ARG A 514 26.52 -30.07 13.55
CA ARG A 514 26.91 -31.22 12.74
C ARG A 514 28.43 -31.32 12.58
N GLN A 515 29.10 -30.21 12.30
CA GLN A 515 30.54 -30.17 12.11
C GLN A 515 31.30 -30.55 13.39
N ILE A 516 30.84 -30.09 14.56
CA ILE A 516 31.50 -30.38 15.84
C ILE A 516 31.17 -31.80 16.33
N ILE A 517 29.90 -32.22 16.25
CA ILE A 517 29.40 -33.44 16.92
C ILE A 517 29.17 -34.61 15.96
N MET A 518 28.72 -34.34 14.73
CA MET A 518 28.20 -35.37 13.83
C MET A 518 29.07 -35.68 12.61
N ASP A 519 30.29 -35.14 12.47
CA ASP A 519 31.00 -35.37 11.23
C ASP A 519 31.37 -36.87 11.07
N THR A 520 30.66 -37.42 10.10
CA THR A 520 30.39 -38.75 9.56
C THR A 520 31.57 -39.73 9.42
N TYR A 521 32.79 -39.42 9.89
CA TYR A 521 33.99 -40.25 9.73
C TYR A 521 34.85 -40.42 11.00
N GLY A 522 34.34 -40.01 12.17
CA GLY A 522 35.15 -39.90 13.37
C GLY A 522 35.65 -38.46 13.49
N ASN A 523 35.74 -37.94 14.72
CA ASN A 523 36.23 -36.58 14.89
C ASN A 523 37.75 -36.63 14.65
N PRO A 524 38.25 -36.15 13.50
CA PRO A 524 39.65 -36.36 13.12
C PRO A 524 40.59 -35.82 14.18
N TYR A 525 40.19 -34.79 14.92
CA TYR A 525 41.01 -34.22 15.98
C TYR A 525 41.14 -35.13 17.21
N LEU A 526 40.03 -35.77 17.66
CA LEU A 526 40.09 -36.75 18.76
C LEU A 526 40.69 -38.08 18.30
N ASP A 527 40.48 -38.47 17.04
CA ASP A 527 41.05 -39.68 16.46
C ASP A 527 42.58 -39.54 16.28
N ASP A 528 43.05 -38.39 15.80
CA ASP A 528 44.48 -38.07 15.70
C ASP A 528 45.12 -38.03 17.11
N LEU A 529 44.43 -37.44 18.10
CA LEU A 529 44.89 -37.48 19.50
C LEU A 529 44.97 -38.91 20.02
N SER A 530 44.00 -39.75 19.68
CA SER A 530 43.98 -41.17 20.09
C SER A 530 45.13 -41.94 19.45
N PHE A 531 45.46 -41.66 18.18
CA PHE A 531 46.62 -42.25 17.51
C PHE A 531 47.93 -41.88 18.20
N LEU A 532 48.12 -40.60 18.54
CA LEU A 532 49.30 -40.15 19.28
C LEU A 532 49.35 -40.74 20.70
N GLN A 533 48.20 -40.91 21.36
CA GLN A 533 48.13 -41.62 22.64
C GLN A 533 48.58 -43.09 22.53
N GLU A 534 48.22 -43.80 21.45
CA GLU A 534 48.69 -45.16 21.20
C GLU A 534 50.20 -45.20 20.95
N GLU A 535 50.73 -44.29 20.13
CA GLU A 535 52.17 -44.17 19.87
C GLU A 535 52.98 -43.98 21.17
N VAL A 536 52.55 -43.06 22.04
CA VAL A 536 53.19 -42.83 23.34
C VAL A 536 53.12 -44.06 24.24
N ARG A 537 51.97 -44.76 24.23
CA ARG A 537 51.76 -45.96 25.05
C ARG A 537 52.67 -47.11 24.60
N ASP A 538 52.89 -47.27 23.30
CA ASP A 538 53.75 -48.30 22.74
C ASP A 538 55.23 -48.02 23.02
N LEU A 539 55.66 -46.75 22.96
CA LEU A 539 57.01 -46.34 23.38
C LEU A 539 57.26 -46.67 24.86
N ILE A 540 56.33 -46.32 25.76
CA ILE A 540 56.46 -46.62 27.19
C ILE A 540 56.54 -48.14 27.45
N LYS A 541 55.76 -48.96 26.74
CA LYS A 541 55.79 -50.42 26.91
C LYS A 541 57.06 -51.06 26.34
N GLY A 542 57.56 -50.57 25.20
CA GLY A 542 58.79 -51.03 24.57
C GLY A 542 60.03 -50.78 25.45
N GLU A 543 59.98 -49.78 26.33
CA GLU A 543 61.03 -49.44 27.29
C GLU A 543 60.99 -50.24 28.62
N VAL A 544 60.03 -51.17 28.77
CA VAL A 544 59.85 -52.04 29.96
C VAL A 544 60.31 -53.49 29.70
N LEU A 545 60.53 -53.86 28.43
CA LEU A 545 61.19 -55.10 28.01
C LEU A 545 62.70 -54.90 27.92
#